data_AF-A0A7W0RH84-F1
#
_entry.id   AF-A0A7W0RH84-F1
#
_cell.length_a   1.000
_cell.length_b   1.000
_cell.length_c   1.000
_cell.angle_alpha   90.00
_cell.angle_beta   90.00
_cell.angle_gamma   90.00
#
_symmetry.space_group_name_H-M   'P 1'
#
loop_
_entity.id
_entity.type
_entity.pdbx_description
1 polymer ?
#
loop_
_entity_poly.entity_id
_entity_poly.type
_entity_poly.pdbx_seq_one_letter_code
_entity_poly.pdbx_strand_id
1 'polypeptide(L)' 'RAGILAAITHGLSNARVEAINTQIRMLTRRAFGFHTPEALIALATLSLNGLCPPLPR' A
#
# COMPACT_ATOMS: atom_id res chain seq x y z
N ARG A 1 8.90 -16.78 16.38
CA ARG A 1 8.92 -16.49 17.84
C ARG A 1 9.50 -15.11 18.16
N ALA A 2 10.66 -14.72 17.61
CA ALA A 2 11.27 -13.41 17.85
C ALA A 2 10.39 -12.21 17.46
N GLY A 3 9.76 -12.22 16.27
CA GLY A 3 8.88 -11.13 15.84
C GLY A 3 7.63 -10.93 16.72
N ILE A 4 7.06 -12.02 17.24
CA ILE A 4 5.91 -11.97 18.17
C ILE A 4 6.33 -11.31 19.49
N LEU A 5 7.49 -11.71 20.03
CA LEU A 5 8.02 -11.10 21.25
C LEU A 5 8.36 -9.63 21.04
N ALA A 6 8.99 -9.25 19.92
CA ALA A 6 9.28 -7.85 19.61
C ALA A 6 8.00 -6.99 19.48
N ALA A 7 6.95 -7.53 18.87
CA ALA A 7 5.65 -6.85 18.78
C ALA A 7 5.00 -6.63 20.15
N ILE A 8 5.04 -7.65 21.03
CA ILE A 8 4.48 -7.54 22.39
C ILE A 8 5.32 -6.58 23.25
N THR A 9 6.65 -6.67 23.16
CA THR A 9 7.55 -5.96 24.08
C THR A 9 7.84 -4.51 23.63
N HIS A 10 7.82 -4.25 22.32
CA HIS A 10 8.26 -2.97 21.76
C HIS A 10 7.24 -2.35 20.79
N GLY A 11 6.06 -2.97 20.59
CA GLY A 11 5.08 -2.51 19.61
C GLY A 11 5.55 -2.63 18.15
N LEU A 12 6.70 -3.27 17.92
CA LEU A 12 7.31 -3.40 16.59
C LEU A 12 6.61 -4.52 15.82
N SER A 13 5.73 -4.15 14.90
CA SER A 13 4.99 -5.09 14.04
C SER A 13 5.18 -4.77 12.56
N ASN A 14 5.52 -5.79 11.77
CA ASN A 14 5.57 -5.70 10.31
C ASN A 14 4.18 -5.68 9.66
N ALA A 15 3.10 -5.87 10.42
CA ALA A 15 1.75 -6.04 9.88
C ALA A 15 1.31 -4.88 8.97
N ARG A 16 1.64 -3.62 9.32
CA ARG A 16 1.30 -2.46 8.49
C ARG A 16 2.06 -2.47 7.15
N VAL A 17 3.34 -2.82 7.18
CA VAL A 17 4.17 -2.91 5.97
C VAL A 17 3.70 -4.07 5.08
N GLU A 18 3.41 -5.23 5.67
CA GLU A 18 2.89 -6.40 4.95
C GLU A 18 1.52 -6.15 4.32
N ALA A 19 0.63 -5.44 5.02
CA ALA A 19 -0.66 -5.04 4.49
C ALA A 19 -0.51 -4.14 3.25
N ILE A 20 0.36 -3.12 3.32
CA ILE A 20 0.67 -2.23 2.19
C ILE A 20 1.28 -3.01 1.03
N ASN A 21 2.26 -3.89 1.30
CA ASN A 21 2.90 -4.71 0.27
C ASN A 21 1.88 -5.62 -0.45
N THR A 22 0.91 -6.16 0.28
CA THR A 22 -0.17 -6.97 -0.28
C THR A 22 -1.06 -6.14 -1.21
N GLN A 23 -1.45 -4.94 -0.77
CA GLN A 23 -2.26 -4.02 -1.59
C GLN A 23 -1.51 -3.57 -2.85
N ILE A 24 -0.22 -3.22 -2.76
CA ILE A 24 0.60 -2.87 -3.92
C ILE A 24 0.66 -4.02 -4.93
N ARG A 25 0.84 -5.27 -4.48
CA ARG A 25 0.82 -6.45 -5.36
C ARG A 25 -0.54 -6.60 -6.06
N MET A 26 -1.64 -6.30 -5.38
CA MET A 26 -2.98 -6.32 -5.98
C MET A 26 -3.14 -5.21 -7.04
N LEU A 27 -2.76 -3.98 -6.72
CA LEU A 27 -2.84 -2.85 -7.64
C LEU A 27 -1.98 -3.08 -8.88
N THR A 28 -0.79 -3.66 -8.71
CA THR A 28 0.10 -4.03 -9.82
C THR A 28 -0.59 -5.00 -10.78
N ARG A 29 -1.31 -6.01 -10.27
CA ARG A 29 -2.07 -6.93 -11.12
C ARG A 29 -3.21 -6.23 -11.87
N ARG A 30 -3.88 -5.28 -11.23
CA ARG A 30 -4.95 -4.48 -11.87
C ARG A 30 -4.40 -3.51 -12.92
N ALA A 31 -3.16 -3.07 -12.78
CA ALA A 31 -2.49 -2.16 -13.69
C ALA A 31 -1.91 -2.85 -14.94
N PHE A 32 -1.96 -4.19 -15.04
CA PHE A 32 -1.66 -4.85 -16.31
C PHE A 32 -2.63 -4.36 -17.38
N GLY A 33 -2.10 -3.69 -18.41
CA GLY A 33 -2.88 -2.99 -19.44
C GLY A 33 -2.77 -1.46 -19.39
N PHE A 34 -2.12 -0.89 -18.38
CA PHE A 34 -1.76 0.53 -18.39
C PHE A 34 -0.66 0.79 -19.42
N HIS A 35 -0.76 1.95 -20.08
CA HIS A 35 0.23 2.38 -21.07
C HIS A 35 1.57 2.75 -20.46
N THR A 36 1.58 3.17 -19.19
CA THR A 36 2.80 3.64 -18.51
C THR A 36 2.78 3.29 -17.00
N PRO A 37 3.96 3.15 -16.35
CA PRO A 37 4.05 2.85 -14.92
C PRO A 37 3.57 3.99 -14.01
N GLU A 38 3.59 5.24 -14.49
CA GLU A 38 3.13 6.41 -13.73
C GLU A 38 1.65 6.29 -13.35
N ALA A 39 0.83 5.67 -14.20
CA ALA A 39 -0.58 5.41 -13.90
C ALA A 39 -0.76 4.46 -12.70
N LEU A 40 0.11 3.45 -12.55
CA LEU A 40 0.12 2.57 -11.37
C LEU A 40 0.57 3.33 -10.12
N ILE A 41 1.63 4.15 -10.23
CA ILE A 41 2.13 4.97 -9.11
C ILE A 41 1.03 5.92 -8.62
N ALA A 42 0.34 6.62 -9.53
CA ALA A 42 -0.76 7.50 -9.20
C ALA A 42 -1.91 6.74 -8.50
N LEU A 43 -2.29 5.57 -9.03
CA LEU A 43 -3.32 4.72 -8.42
C LEU A 43 -2.95 4.27 -7.00
N ALA A 44 -1.70 3.82 -6.80
CA ALA A 44 -1.20 3.43 -5.47
C ALA A 44 -1.18 4.63 -4.52
N THR A 45 -0.74 5.80 -4.99
CA THR A 45 -0.72 7.02 -4.19
C THR A 45 -2.13 7.38 -3.73
N LEU A 46 -3.11 7.41 -4.62
CA LEU A 46 -4.49 7.75 -4.29
C LEU A 46 -5.16 6.72 -3.37
N SER A 47 -4.90 5.43 -3.59
CA SER A 47 -5.55 4.35 -2.83
C SER A 47 -4.96 4.19 -1.41
N LEU A 48 -3.68 4.54 -1.22
CA LEU A 48 -2.94 4.25 0.01
C LEU A 48 -2.60 5.49 0.85
N ASN A 49 -2.52 6.70 0.26
CA ASN A 49 -2.08 7.89 1.02
C ASN A 49 -3.15 8.53 1.90
N GLY A 50 -4.39 8.04 1.92
CA GLY A 50 -5.48 8.68 2.67
C GLY A 50 -5.79 10.12 2.24
N LEU A 51 -5.18 10.57 1.13
CA LEU A 51 -5.44 11.87 0.53
C LEU A 51 -6.81 11.80 -0.14
N CYS A 52 -7.69 12.72 0.24
CA CYS A 52 -9.01 12.87 -0.34
C CYS A 52 -9.04 14.17 -1.17
N PRO A 53 -8.43 14.18 -2.38
CA PRO A 53 -8.42 15.39 -3.20
C PRO A 53 -9.87 15.74 -3.58
N PRO A 54 -10.22 17.04 -3.63
CA PRO A 54 -11.56 17.46 -4.02
C PRO A 54 -11.85 17.02 -5.46
N LEU A 55 -13.07 16.54 -5.70
CA LEU A 55 -13.50 16.13 -7.03
C LEU A 55 -13.47 17.34 -7.98
N PRO A 56 -12.99 17.17 -9.23
CA PRO A 56 -13.04 18.22 -10.24
C PRO A 56 -14.50 18.60 -10.55
N ARG A 57 -14.70 19.86 -10.92
CA ARG A 57 -16.01 20.42 -11.31
C ARG A 57 -16.45 19.92 -12.67
#